data_AF-A0A7C6DQ20-F1
#
_entry.id   AF-A0A7C6DQ20-F1
#
_cell.length_a   1.000
_cell.length_b   1.000
_cell.length_c   1.000
_cell.angle_alpha   90.00
_cell.angle_beta   90.00
_cell.angle_gamma   90.00
#
_symmetry.space_group_name_H-M   'P 1'
#
loop_
_entity.id
_entity.type
_entity.pdbx_description
1 polymer ?
#
loop_
_entity_poly.entity_id
_entity_poly.type
_entity_poly.pdbx_seq_one_letter_code
_entity_poly.pdbx_strand_id
1 'polypeptide(L)'
;MFQSKTGVAALSIASNLTLTLAKLVIGLMIGSVSVMAEAIHSGVDLLASLIAYVAVRTSGKDPDDGHPYGHGKFENISGTIEGLLILVAAGLIVAEAVGKLTSGAHLPEVNLGLYVMAVSVVANTIVSRQLFKVARRTESLALEADAYHLTTDIATSAGVFVGLGIVKLTGLSVLDPIIALGVAALIVRAALDIAIRSARGLLDRALPNQER
;
A
#
# COMPACT_ATOMS: atom_id res chain seq x y z
N MET A 1 -23.33 -6.46 9.63
CA MET A 1 -23.72 -7.76 9.06
C MET A 1 -22.52 -8.63 8.62
N PHE A 2 -21.28 -8.31 9.02
CA PHE A 2 -20.11 -9.17 8.77
C PHE A 2 -19.43 -9.49 10.12
N GLN A 3 -19.68 -10.68 10.68
CA GLN A 3 -19.04 -11.11 11.94
C GLN A 3 -18.13 -12.35 11.76
N SER A 4 -18.03 -12.92 10.55
CA SER A 4 -17.11 -14.02 10.25
C SER A 4 -15.76 -13.50 9.74
N LYS A 5 -14.68 -14.24 10.01
CA LYS A 5 -13.31 -13.94 9.50
C LYS A 5 -13.32 -13.71 7.98
N THR A 6 -13.95 -14.64 7.25
CA THR A 6 -14.05 -14.61 5.79
C THR A 6 -14.86 -13.43 5.27
N GLY A 7 -15.95 -13.06 5.97
CA GLY A 7 -16.80 -11.95 5.55
C GLY A 7 -16.10 -10.60 5.65
N VAL A 8 -15.34 -10.35 6.72
CA VAL A 8 -14.60 -9.09 6.89
C VAL A 8 -13.37 -9.02 5.97
N ALA A 9 -12.68 -10.14 5.74
CA ALA A 9 -11.60 -10.20 4.76
C ALA A 9 -12.11 -9.91 3.33
N ALA A 10 -13.25 -10.50 2.93
CA ALA A 10 -13.86 -10.24 1.63
C ALA A 10 -14.30 -8.78 1.49
N LEU A 11 -14.84 -8.18 2.55
CA LEU A 11 -15.17 -6.75 2.59
C LEU A 11 -13.91 -5.89 2.39
N SER A 12 -12.80 -6.24 3.05
CA SER A 12 -11.51 -5.56 2.91
C SER A 12 -11.03 -5.57 1.46
N ILE A 13 -10.94 -6.77 0.86
CA ILE A 13 -10.50 -6.93 -0.54
C ILE A 13 -11.40 -6.16 -1.51
N ALA A 14 -12.73 -6.30 -1.37
CA ALA A 14 -13.68 -5.61 -2.24
C ALA A 14 -13.59 -4.09 -2.10
N SER A 15 -13.45 -3.59 -0.87
CA SER A 15 -13.26 -2.15 -0.60
C SER A 15 -11.96 -1.65 -1.22
N ASN A 16 -10.84 -2.32 -0.97
CA ASN A 16 -9.54 -1.89 -1.45
C ASN A 16 -9.47 -1.89 -2.99
N LEU A 17 -9.98 -2.94 -3.64
CA LEU A 17 -10.05 -3.00 -5.10
C LEU A 17 -10.91 -1.88 -5.69
N THR A 18 -12.10 -1.64 -5.10
CA THR A 18 -13.02 -0.58 -5.57
C THR A 18 -12.39 0.80 -5.42
N LEU A 19 -11.78 1.08 -4.27
CA LEU A 19 -11.12 2.36 -4.00
C LEU A 19 -9.92 2.56 -4.91
N THR A 20 -9.07 1.53 -5.08
CA THR A 20 -7.91 1.60 -5.97
C THR A 20 -8.32 1.95 -7.40
N LEU A 21 -9.35 1.28 -7.94
CA LEU A 21 -9.86 1.59 -9.27
C LEU A 21 -10.46 2.99 -9.36
N ALA A 22 -11.23 3.42 -8.34
CA ALA A 22 -11.80 4.76 -8.30
C ALA A 22 -10.71 5.85 -8.27
N LYS A 23 -9.69 5.67 -7.43
CA LYS A 23 -8.52 6.57 -7.36
C LYS A 23 -7.79 6.62 -8.70
N LEU A 24 -7.58 5.48 -9.36
CA LEU A 24 -6.89 5.40 -10.64
C LEU A 24 -7.66 6.15 -11.73
N VAL A 25 -8.96 5.86 -11.89
CA VAL A 25 -9.81 6.49 -12.90
C VAL A 25 -9.87 8.01 -12.67
N ILE A 26 -10.14 8.44 -11.43
CA ILE A 26 -10.25 9.86 -11.11
C ILE A 26 -8.90 10.56 -11.26
N GLY A 27 -7.80 9.96 -10.81
CA GLY A 27 -6.45 10.50 -10.95
C GLY A 27 -6.06 10.73 -12.41
N LEU A 28 -6.39 9.79 -13.30
CA LEU A 28 -6.19 9.92 -14.74
C LEU A 28 -7.09 11.00 -15.35
N MET A 29 -8.37 11.05 -14.98
CA MET A 29 -9.33 12.03 -15.51
C MET A 29 -8.95 13.47 -15.17
N ILE A 30 -8.56 13.73 -13.92
CA ILE A 30 -8.21 15.08 -13.45
C ILE A 30 -6.75 15.43 -13.70
N GLY A 31 -5.94 14.45 -14.10
CA GLY A 31 -4.49 14.59 -14.25
C GLY A 31 -3.82 15.03 -12.96
N SER A 32 -4.11 14.40 -11.82
CA SER A 32 -3.42 14.66 -10.54
C SER A 32 -2.36 13.61 -10.27
N VAL A 33 -1.10 14.02 -10.12
CA VAL A 33 0.00 13.09 -9.84
C VAL A 33 -0.13 12.52 -8.43
N SER A 34 -0.57 13.32 -7.46
CA SER A 34 -0.70 12.86 -6.08
C SER A 34 -1.81 11.81 -5.92
N VAL A 35 -2.93 11.94 -6.63
CA VAL A 35 -4.00 10.92 -6.67
C VAL A 35 -3.54 9.66 -7.41
N MET A 36 -2.84 9.83 -8.54
CA MET A 36 -2.27 8.69 -9.27
C MET A 36 -1.22 7.94 -8.45
N ALA A 37 -0.39 8.65 -7.69
CA ALA A 37 0.61 8.05 -6.80
C ALA A 37 -0.04 7.13 -5.76
N GLU A 38 -1.11 7.62 -5.12
CA GLU A 38 -1.88 6.84 -4.16
C GLU A 38 -2.59 5.64 -4.82
N ALA A 39 -3.10 5.79 -6.04
CA ALA A 39 -3.72 4.70 -6.79
C ALA A 39 -2.71 3.60 -7.16
N ILE A 40 -1.52 4.00 -7.61
CA ILE A 40 -0.42 3.09 -7.95
C ILE A 40 0.05 2.36 -6.68
N HIS A 41 0.19 3.07 -5.56
CA HIS A 41 0.57 2.46 -4.28
C HIS A 41 -0.41 1.36 -3.86
N SER A 42 -1.71 1.68 -3.75
CA SER A 42 -2.73 0.68 -3.38
C SER A 42 -2.80 -0.48 -4.39
N GLY A 43 -2.59 -0.22 -5.68
CA GLY A 43 -2.56 -1.25 -6.72
C GLY A 43 -1.38 -2.22 -6.59
N VAL A 44 -0.19 -1.70 -6.28
CA VAL A 44 1.00 -2.52 -6.05
C VAL A 44 0.85 -3.34 -4.77
N ASP A 45 0.23 -2.77 -3.74
CA ASP A 45 0.00 -3.48 -2.48
C ASP A 45 -1.00 -4.64 -2.64
N LEU A 46 -2.02 -4.49 -3.50
CA LEU A 46 -2.90 -5.59 -3.88
C LEU A 46 -2.13 -6.73 -4.59
N LEU A 47 -1.22 -6.38 -5.50
CA LEU A 47 -0.36 -7.36 -6.17
C LEU A 47 0.61 -8.03 -5.19
N ALA A 48 1.22 -7.25 -4.31
CA ALA A 48 2.11 -7.75 -3.26
C ALA A 48 1.39 -8.72 -2.33
N SER A 49 0.15 -8.41 -1.93
CA SER A 49 -0.70 -9.28 -1.11
C SER A 49 -0.99 -10.62 -1.79
N LEU A 50 -1.20 -10.62 -3.11
CA LEU A 50 -1.38 -11.86 -3.87
C LEU A 50 -0.09 -12.69 -3.93
N ILE A 51 1.05 -12.06 -4.15
CA ILE A 51 2.37 -12.73 -4.13
C ILE A 51 2.63 -13.32 -2.75
N ALA A 52 2.39 -12.55 -1.68
CA ALA A 52 2.53 -13.00 -0.31
C ALA A 52 1.60 -14.19 0.00
N TYR A 53 0.35 -14.18 -0.47
CA TYR A 53 -0.58 -15.30 -0.31
C TYR A 53 -0.02 -16.60 -0.94
N VAL A 54 0.50 -16.53 -2.16
CA VAL A 54 1.10 -17.69 -2.84
C VAL A 54 2.35 -18.17 -2.11
N ALA A 55 3.16 -17.25 -1.60
CA ALA A 55 4.38 -17.56 -0.86
C ALA A 55 4.10 -18.24 0.47
N VAL A 56 3.16 -17.73 1.27
CA VAL A 56 2.71 -18.34 2.55
C VAL A 56 2.12 -19.73 2.32
N ARG A 57 1.33 -19.90 1.25
CA ARG A 57 0.79 -21.23 0.90
C ARG A 57 1.91 -22.21 0.51
N THR A 58 2.99 -21.71 -0.08
CA THR A 58 4.13 -22.53 -0.50
C THR A 58 5.07 -22.81 0.67
N SER A 59 5.28 -21.86 1.58
CA SER A 59 6.15 -22.00 2.74
C SER A 59 5.66 -23.02 3.75
N GLY A 60 4.34 -23.18 3.88
CA GLY A 60 3.70 -24.17 4.73
C GLY A 60 3.75 -25.62 4.22
N LYS A 61 4.42 -25.89 3.09
CA LYS A 61 4.63 -27.26 2.59
C LYS A 61 5.73 -27.96 3.37
N ASP A 62 5.51 -29.25 3.63
CA ASP A 62 6.53 -30.13 4.21
C ASP A 62 7.79 -30.18 3.33
N PRO A 63 8.96 -30.50 3.92
CA PRO A 63 10.20 -30.71 3.16
C PRO A 63 10.03 -31.79 2.09
N ASP A 64 10.66 -31.55 0.94
CA ASP A 64 10.69 -32.50 -0.19
C ASP A 64 12.14 -32.71 -0.67
N ASP A 65 12.32 -33.60 -1.66
CA ASP A 65 13.64 -33.92 -2.21
C ASP A 65 14.36 -32.71 -2.82
N GLY A 66 13.61 -31.69 -3.27
CA GLY A 66 14.15 -30.44 -3.80
C GLY A 66 14.49 -29.41 -2.72
N HIS A 67 13.80 -29.47 -1.57
CA HIS A 67 13.97 -28.57 -0.43
C HIS A 67 14.04 -29.36 0.88
N PRO A 68 15.19 -30.00 1.20
CA PRO A 68 15.34 -30.82 2.41
C PRO A 68 15.16 -30.04 3.71
N TYR A 69 15.37 -28.73 3.67
CA TYR A 69 15.21 -27.80 4.80
C TYR A 69 13.82 -27.15 4.84
N GLY A 70 12.90 -27.57 3.98
CA GLY A 70 11.55 -27.02 3.86
C GLY A 70 11.47 -25.75 3.01
N HIS A 71 10.26 -25.21 2.92
CA HIS A 71 9.90 -24.10 2.02
C HIS A 71 9.83 -22.74 2.73
N GLY A 72 10.31 -22.61 3.97
CA GLY A 72 10.19 -21.37 4.76
C GLY A 72 10.79 -20.13 4.10
N LYS A 73 11.85 -20.29 3.29
CA LYS A 73 12.51 -19.16 2.60
C LYS A 73 11.63 -18.48 1.55
N PHE A 74 10.54 -19.11 1.08
CA PHE A 74 9.61 -18.52 0.11
C PHE A 74 8.96 -17.21 0.62
N GLU A 75 8.70 -17.08 1.93
CA GLU A 75 8.16 -15.84 2.51
C GLU A 75 9.17 -14.68 2.48
N ASN A 76 10.45 -14.97 2.72
CA ASN A 76 11.51 -13.98 2.61
C ASN A 76 11.74 -13.56 1.14
N ILE A 77 11.59 -14.49 0.19
CA ILE A 77 11.66 -14.17 -1.24
C ILE A 77 10.50 -13.25 -1.62
N SER A 78 9.27 -13.56 -1.21
CA SER A 78 8.11 -12.72 -1.54
C SER A 78 8.21 -11.32 -0.98
N GLY A 79 8.63 -11.16 0.29
CA GLY A 79 8.82 -9.83 0.88
C GLY A 79 9.91 -9.01 0.18
N THR A 80 10.97 -9.68 -0.32
CA THR A 80 12.01 -9.01 -1.11
C THR A 80 11.46 -8.53 -2.46
N ILE A 81 10.67 -9.38 -3.15
CA ILE A 81 10.02 -9.03 -4.42
C ILE A 81 9.02 -7.88 -4.23
N GLU A 82 8.21 -7.95 -3.18
CA GLU A 82 7.26 -6.90 -2.79
C GLU A 82 7.97 -5.55 -2.61
N GLY A 83 9.02 -5.51 -1.77
CA GLY A 83 9.78 -4.28 -1.56
C GLY A 83 10.36 -3.71 -2.86
N LEU A 84 10.83 -4.57 -3.78
CA LEU A 84 11.31 -4.15 -5.10
C LEU A 84 10.19 -3.60 -5.99
N LEU A 85 9.01 -4.23 -6.01
CA LEU A 85 7.86 -3.75 -6.77
C LEU A 85 7.41 -2.36 -6.31
N ILE A 86 7.34 -2.16 -4.98
CA ILE A 86 6.98 -0.87 -4.39
C ILE A 86 8.04 0.19 -4.74
N LEU A 87 9.33 -0.15 -4.74
CA LEU A 87 10.40 0.77 -5.16
C LEU A 87 10.30 1.18 -6.63
N VAL A 88 10.00 0.23 -7.53
CA VAL A 88 9.78 0.53 -8.96
C VAL A 88 8.60 1.48 -9.12
N ALA A 89 7.49 1.19 -8.44
CA ALA A 89 6.30 2.04 -8.46
C ALA A 89 6.58 3.46 -7.95
N ALA A 90 7.31 3.59 -6.84
CA ALA A 90 7.73 4.89 -6.34
C ALA A 90 8.64 5.64 -7.33
N GLY A 91 9.54 4.93 -8.02
CA GLY A 91 10.37 5.50 -9.09
C GLY A 91 9.53 6.08 -10.24
N LEU A 92 8.47 5.37 -10.67
CA LEU A 92 7.53 5.87 -11.69
C LEU A 92 6.79 7.13 -11.22
N ILE A 93 6.35 7.16 -9.95
CA ILE A 93 5.69 8.33 -9.36
C ILE A 93 6.63 9.53 -9.34
N VAL A 94 7.90 9.33 -8.94
CA VAL A 94 8.91 10.38 -8.93
C VAL A 94 9.16 10.90 -10.34
N ALA A 95 9.31 10.01 -11.33
CA ALA A 95 9.52 10.41 -12.71
C ALA A 95 8.35 11.25 -13.26
N GLU A 96 7.11 10.84 -13.00
CA GLU A 96 5.91 11.59 -13.40
C GLU A 96 5.82 12.95 -12.71
N ALA A 97 6.09 13.00 -11.40
CA ALA A 97 6.06 14.24 -10.63
C ALA A 97 7.12 15.25 -11.11
N VAL A 98 8.36 14.79 -11.35
CA VAL A 98 9.44 15.62 -11.91
C VAL A 98 9.10 16.06 -13.33
N GLY A 99 8.54 15.16 -14.14
CA GLY A 99 8.03 15.48 -15.48
C GLY A 99 7.05 16.65 -15.44
N LYS A 100 6.02 16.60 -14.57
CA LYS A 100 5.06 17.70 -14.42
C LYS A 100 5.65 19.00 -13.89
N LEU A 101 6.64 18.93 -13.01
CA LEU A 101 7.33 20.13 -12.53
C LEU A 101 8.10 20.84 -13.65
N THR A 102 8.68 20.07 -14.58
CA THR A 102 9.49 20.60 -15.69
C THR A 102 8.66 21.01 -16.91
N SER A 103 7.55 20.30 -17.21
CA SER A 103 6.69 20.59 -18.36
C SER A 103 5.65 21.70 -18.11
N GLY A 104 5.53 22.18 -16.88
CA GLY A 104 4.47 23.10 -16.45
C GLY A 104 3.24 22.34 -15.94
N ALA A 105 2.91 22.57 -14.67
CA ALA A 105 1.77 21.93 -14.03
C ALA A 105 0.47 22.64 -14.39
N HIS A 106 -0.48 21.92 -14.99
CA HIS A 106 -1.84 22.39 -15.20
C HIS A 106 -2.63 22.21 -13.90
N LEU A 107 -3.58 23.10 -13.61
CA LEU A 107 -4.42 22.98 -12.41
C LEU A 107 -5.33 21.74 -12.59
N PRO A 108 -5.15 20.66 -11.81
CA PRO A 108 -6.04 19.51 -11.90
C PRO A 108 -7.43 19.91 -11.40
N GLU A 109 -8.48 19.22 -11.84
CA GLU A 109 -9.81 19.36 -11.24
C GLU A 109 -9.78 18.79 -9.81
N VAL A 110 -9.47 19.65 -8.84
CA VAL A 110 -9.17 19.24 -7.45
C VAL A 110 -10.39 18.67 -6.72
N ASN A 111 -11.61 19.00 -7.15
CA ASN A 111 -12.84 18.61 -6.46
C ASN A 111 -13.07 17.10 -6.47
N LEU A 112 -12.91 16.44 -7.63
CA LEU A 112 -13.05 14.99 -7.73
C LEU A 112 -11.93 14.27 -6.96
N GLY A 113 -10.70 14.80 -7.03
CA GLY A 113 -9.56 14.30 -6.25
C GLY A 113 -9.82 14.34 -4.74
N LEU A 114 -10.31 15.48 -4.23
CA LEU A 114 -10.71 15.62 -2.82
C LEU A 114 -11.82 14.65 -2.44
N TYR A 115 -12.83 14.49 -3.30
CA TYR A 115 -13.94 13.57 -3.04
C TYR A 115 -13.46 12.12 -2.92
N VAL A 116 -12.68 11.63 -3.88
CA VAL A 116 -12.20 10.23 -3.85
C VAL A 116 -11.24 9.97 -2.70
N MET A 117 -10.38 10.93 -2.34
CA MET A 117 -9.50 10.80 -1.18
C MET A 117 -10.28 10.80 0.12
N ALA A 118 -11.29 11.67 0.27
CA ALA A 118 -12.16 11.68 1.45
C ALA A 118 -12.93 10.35 1.60
N VAL A 119 -13.50 9.85 0.51
CA VAL A 119 -14.18 8.54 0.49
C VAL A 119 -13.21 7.42 0.87
N SER A 120 -11.97 7.45 0.35
CA SER A 120 -10.95 6.45 0.68
C SER A 120 -10.58 6.46 2.17
N VAL A 121 -10.34 7.65 2.74
CA VAL A 121 -10.04 7.81 4.17
C VAL A 121 -11.18 7.28 5.03
N VAL A 122 -12.43 7.64 4.72
CA VAL A 122 -13.60 7.20 5.49
C VAL A 122 -13.82 5.69 5.36
N ALA A 123 -13.79 5.16 4.13
CA ALA A 123 -14.00 3.75 3.87
C ALA A 123 -12.93 2.88 4.53
N ASN A 124 -11.65 3.21 4.34
CA ASN A 124 -10.55 2.47 4.97
C ASN A 124 -10.61 2.57 6.49
N THR A 125 -11.01 3.71 7.06
CA THR A 125 -11.22 3.83 8.52
C THR A 125 -12.31 2.89 9.02
N ILE A 126 -13.44 2.81 8.32
CA ILE A 126 -14.55 1.93 8.69
C ILE A 126 -14.12 0.47 8.61
N VAL A 127 -13.50 0.06 7.51
CA VAL A 127 -13.06 -1.32 7.27
C VAL A 127 -11.95 -1.71 8.25
N SER A 128 -10.92 -0.87 8.43
CA SER A 128 -9.83 -1.12 9.38
C SER A 128 -10.34 -1.32 10.81
N ARG A 129 -11.29 -0.48 11.27
CA ARG A 129 -11.92 -0.67 12.59
C ARG A 129 -12.67 -1.99 12.72
N GLN A 130 -13.36 -2.42 11.67
CA GLN A 130 -14.04 -3.72 11.66
C GLN A 130 -13.04 -4.87 11.69
N LEU A 131 -11.95 -4.78 10.92
CA LEU A 131 -10.87 -5.76 10.92
C LEU A 131 -10.22 -5.86 12.30
N PHE A 132 -9.80 -4.75 12.93
CA PHE A 132 -9.25 -4.77 14.29
C PHE A 132 -10.20 -5.43 15.29
N LYS A 133 -11.50 -5.13 15.20
CA LYS A 133 -12.51 -5.72 16.10
C LYS A 133 -12.61 -7.24 15.93
N VAL A 134 -12.61 -7.75 14.69
CA VAL A 134 -12.71 -9.19 14.42
C VAL A 134 -11.37 -9.89 14.65
N ALA A 135 -10.25 -9.26 14.30
CA ALA A 135 -8.90 -9.76 14.55
C ALA A 135 -8.69 -10.04 16.04
N ARG A 136 -9.03 -9.09 16.92
CA ARG A 136 -8.91 -9.26 18.39
C ARG A 136 -9.86 -10.32 18.95
N ARG A 137 -11.07 -10.44 18.40
CA ARG A 137 -12.05 -11.47 18.85
C ARG A 137 -11.66 -12.88 18.44
N THR A 138 -10.83 -13.01 17.42
CA THR A 138 -10.55 -14.29 16.77
C THR A 138 -9.07 -14.63 16.69
N GLU A 139 -8.26 -13.84 17.41
CA GLU A 139 -6.80 -13.91 17.53
C GLU A 139 -6.11 -14.09 16.17
N SER A 140 -6.61 -13.38 15.16
CA SER A 140 -6.15 -13.54 13.78
C SER A 140 -5.10 -12.50 13.43
N LEU A 141 -3.82 -12.90 13.45
CA LEU A 141 -2.69 -12.07 13.03
C LEU A 141 -2.84 -11.54 11.61
N ALA A 142 -3.39 -12.34 10.68
CA ALA A 142 -3.63 -11.91 9.30
C ALA A 142 -4.64 -10.75 9.20
N LEU A 143 -5.75 -10.81 9.93
CA LEU A 143 -6.74 -9.72 9.94
C LEU A 143 -6.20 -8.47 10.66
N GLU A 144 -5.34 -8.65 11.65
CA GLU A 144 -4.67 -7.54 12.33
C GLU A 144 -3.67 -6.85 11.40
N ALA A 145 -2.86 -7.62 10.66
CA ALA A 145 -1.94 -7.10 9.66
C ALA A 145 -2.68 -6.32 8.57
N ASP A 146 -3.78 -6.86 8.04
CA ASP A 146 -4.64 -6.17 7.06
C ASP A 146 -5.24 -4.86 7.63
N ALA A 147 -5.62 -4.85 8.91
CA ALA A 147 -6.10 -3.64 9.58
C ALA A 147 -5.02 -2.55 9.68
N TYR A 148 -3.77 -2.93 9.99
CA TYR A 148 -2.63 -2.02 10.01
C TYR A 148 -2.26 -1.53 8.61
N HIS A 149 -2.35 -2.39 7.59
CA HIS A 149 -2.14 -2.02 6.20
C HIS A 149 -3.13 -0.91 5.79
N LEU A 150 -4.43 -1.12 5.98
CA LEU A 150 -5.45 -0.09 5.74
C LEU A 150 -5.24 1.19 6.58
N THR A 151 -4.62 1.08 7.76
CA THR A 151 -4.27 2.26 8.57
C THR A 151 -3.18 3.10 7.93
N THR A 152 -2.23 2.44 7.26
CA THR A 152 -1.17 3.12 6.49
C THR A 152 -1.77 3.83 5.28
N ASP A 153 -2.69 3.17 4.56
CA ASP A 153 -3.43 3.78 3.44
C ASP A 153 -4.27 4.98 3.86
N ILE A 154 -4.87 4.94 5.06
CA ILE A 154 -5.59 6.11 5.62
C ILE A 154 -4.63 7.28 5.76
N ALA A 155 -3.41 7.06 6.27
CA ALA A 155 -2.44 8.12 6.49
C ALA A 155 -1.95 8.73 5.16
N THR A 156 -1.63 7.91 4.16
CA THR A 156 -1.19 8.38 2.84
C THR A 156 -2.32 9.09 2.09
N SER A 157 -3.52 8.49 2.04
CA SER A 157 -4.72 9.09 1.44
C SER A 157 -5.12 10.40 2.14
N ALA A 158 -4.99 10.49 3.47
CA ALA A 158 -5.24 11.73 4.21
C ALA A 158 -4.18 12.80 3.90
N GLY A 159 -2.92 12.41 3.75
CA GLY A 159 -1.84 13.30 3.32
C GLY A 159 -2.13 13.91 1.95
N VAL A 160 -2.55 13.09 0.97
CA VAL A 160 -2.97 13.56 -0.36
C VAL A 160 -4.22 14.45 -0.26
N PHE A 161 -5.23 14.07 0.53
CA PHE A 161 -6.43 14.88 0.74
C PHE A 161 -6.10 16.29 1.25
N VAL A 162 -5.28 16.38 2.31
CA VAL A 162 -4.85 17.67 2.87
C VAL A 162 -4.04 18.45 1.84
N GLY A 163 -3.13 17.79 1.13
CA GLY A 163 -2.33 18.39 0.07
C GLY A 163 -3.18 19.00 -1.04
N LEU A 164 -4.14 18.25 -1.57
CA LEU A 164 -5.10 18.76 -2.57
C LEU A 164 -5.95 19.90 -2.01
N GLY A 165 -6.30 19.88 -0.73
CA GLY A 165 -6.98 20.98 -0.06
C GLY A 165 -6.17 22.27 -0.12
N ILE A 166 -4.85 22.19 0.09
CA ILE A 166 -3.93 23.32 -0.03
C ILE A 166 -3.83 23.78 -1.49
N VAL A 167 -3.75 22.87 -2.46
CA VAL A 167 -3.78 23.21 -3.90
C VAL A 167 -5.03 24.01 -4.23
N LYS A 168 -6.20 23.58 -3.73
CA LYS A 168 -7.49 24.26 -3.96
C LYS A 168 -7.53 25.67 -3.36
N LEU A 169 -6.96 25.87 -2.17
CA LEU A 169 -6.97 27.17 -1.49
C LEU A 169 -5.95 28.15 -2.08
N THR A 170 -4.79 27.65 -2.50
CA THR A 170 -3.68 28.49 -3.00
C THR A 170 -3.73 28.72 -4.50
N GLY A 171 -4.38 27.83 -5.26
CA GLY A 171 -4.37 27.85 -6.73
C GLY A 171 -3.02 27.51 -7.34
N LEU A 172 -2.08 26.93 -6.58
CA LEU A 172 -0.75 26.58 -7.07
C LEU A 172 -0.71 25.13 -7.57
N SER A 173 -0.67 24.94 -8.89
CA SER A 173 -0.60 23.60 -9.52
C SER A 173 0.68 22.83 -9.19
N VAL A 174 1.79 23.54 -8.95
CA VAL A 174 3.08 22.93 -8.59
C VAL A 174 3.06 22.14 -7.28
N LEU A 175 2.07 22.42 -6.41
CA LEU A 175 1.93 21.71 -5.15
C LEU A 175 1.53 20.24 -5.34
N ASP A 176 0.73 19.90 -6.36
CA ASP A 176 0.29 18.51 -6.59
C ASP A 176 1.48 17.56 -6.85
N PRO A 177 2.42 17.86 -7.76
CA PRO A 177 3.66 17.09 -7.90
C PRO A 177 4.54 17.08 -6.63
N ILE A 178 4.62 18.18 -5.87
CA ILE A 178 5.39 18.24 -4.62
C ILE A 178 4.80 17.28 -3.58
N ILE A 179 3.47 17.24 -3.45
CA ILE A 179 2.76 16.31 -2.58
C ILE A 179 3.03 14.87 -3.02
N ALA A 180 2.96 14.59 -4.33
CA ALA A 180 3.28 13.28 -4.88
C ALA A 180 4.71 12.83 -4.54
N LEU A 181 5.70 13.73 -4.62
CA LEU A 181 7.08 13.45 -4.21
C LEU A 181 7.19 13.16 -2.70
N GLY A 182 6.47 13.92 -1.87
CA GLY A 182 6.40 13.67 -0.43
C GLY A 182 5.85 12.27 -0.11
N VAL A 183 4.74 11.89 -0.76
CA VAL A 183 4.15 10.54 -0.63
C VAL A 183 5.11 9.47 -1.14
N ALA A 184 5.73 9.67 -2.30
CA ALA A 184 6.71 8.73 -2.85
C ALA A 184 7.90 8.51 -1.89
N ALA A 185 8.37 9.55 -1.20
CA ALA A 185 9.43 9.40 -0.20
C ALA A 185 9.02 8.52 0.99
N LEU A 186 7.76 8.63 1.45
CA LEU A 186 7.22 7.75 2.50
C LEU A 186 7.13 6.30 2.02
N ILE A 187 6.64 6.11 0.80
CA ILE A 187 6.54 4.78 0.15
C ILE A 187 7.92 4.14 0.01
N VAL A 188 8.92 4.87 -0.50
CA VAL A 188 10.30 4.39 -0.65
C VAL A 188 10.87 3.94 0.70
N ARG A 189 10.66 4.74 1.75
CA ARG A 189 11.15 4.39 3.09
C ARG A 189 10.53 3.08 3.59
N ALA A 190 9.21 2.91 3.43
CA ALA A 190 8.52 1.69 3.81
C ALA A 190 9.03 0.48 2.99
N ALA A 191 9.14 0.64 1.67
CA ALA A 191 9.61 -0.39 0.76
C ALA A 191 11.04 -0.85 1.06
N LEU A 192 11.94 0.08 1.38
CA LEU A 192 13.32 -0.25 1.76
C LEU A 192 13.37 -1.04 3.07
N ASP A 193 12.55 -0.69 4.07
CA ASP A 193 12.49 -1.45 5.32
C ASP A 193 12.02 -2.88 5.08
N ILE A 194 10.97 -3.07 4.27
CA ILE A 194 10.47 -4.39 3.87
C ILE A 194 11.55 -5.17 3.12
N ALA A 195 12.09 -4.60 2.04
CA ALA A 195 13.11 -5.27 1.20
C ALA A 195 14.34 -5.69 2.01
N ILE A 196 14.84 -4.81 2.89
CA ILE A 196 16.03 -5.09 3.69
C ILE A 196 15.75 -6.16 4.75
N ARG A 197 14.59 -6.12 5.42
CA ARG A 197 14.21 -7.13 6.42
C ARG A 197 14.06 -8.50 5.78
N SER A 198 13.35 -8.59 4.66
CA SER A 198 13.15 -9.83 3.93
C SER A 198 14.45 -10.39 3.34
N ALA A 199 15.30 -9.52 2.77
CA ALA A 199 16.61 -9.93 2.25
C ALA A 199 17.54 -10.45 3.35
N ARG A 200 17.49 -9.87 4.56
CA ARG A 200 18.25 -10.38 5.72
C ARG A 200 17.80 -11.79 6.13
N GLY A 201 16.53 -12.13 5.97
CA GLY A 201 16.01 -13.48 6.19
C GLY A 201 16.56 -14.50 5.18
N LEU A 202 16.95 -14.06 3.98
CA LEU A 202 17.60 -14.93 2.98
C LEU A 202 19.08 -15.19 3.28
N LEU A 203 19.74 -14.23 3.94
CA LEU A 203 21.16 -14.29 4.30
C LEU A 203 21.44 -15.06 5.60
N ASP A 204 20.45 -15.80 6.12
CA ASP A 204 20.55 -16.60 7.35
C ASP A 204 21.11 -15.79 8.54
N ARG A 205 20.63 -14.55 8.68
CA ARG A 205 21.06 -13.65 9.76
C ARG A 205 20.66 -14.22 11.13
N ALA A 206 21.58 -14.16 12.09
CA ALA A 206 21.33 -14.60 13.45
C ALA A 206 20.09 -13.93 14.08
N LEU A 207 19.34 -14.71 14.87
CA LEU A 207 18.17 -14.25 15.60
C LEU A 207 18.50 -13.03 16.50
N PRO A 208 17.54 -12.11 16.69
CA PRO A 208 17.68 -11.00 17.64
C PRO A 208 18.02 -11.54 19.03
N ASN A 209 18.80 -10.79 19.83
CA ASN A 209 19.25 -11.23 21.16
C ASN A 209 18.13 -11.63 22.15
N GLN A 210 16.87 -11.31 21.87
CA GLN A 210 15.72 -11.71 22.69
C GLN A 210 15.20 -13.13 22.37
N GLU A 211 15.62 -13.73 21.25
CA GLU A 211 15.27 -15.09 20.82
C GLU A 211 16.50 -16.03 20.80
N ARG A 212 17.62 -15.58 21.39
CA ARG A 212 18.83 -16.38 21.61
C ARG A 212 18.80 -17.12 22.93
#